data_AF-A0A9E0ISF9-F1
#
_entry.id   AF-A0A9E0ISF9-F1
#
_cell.length_a   1.000
_cell.length_b   1.000
_cell.length_c   1.000
_cell.angle_alpha   90.00
_cell.angle_beta   90.00
_cell.angle_gamma   90.00
#
_symmetry.space_group_name_H-M   'P 1'
#
loop_
_entity.id
_entity.type
_entity.pdbx_description
1 polymer ?
#
loop_
_entity_poly.entity_id
_entity_poly.type
_entity_poly.pdbx_seq_one_letter_code
_entity_poly.pdbx_strand_id
1 'polypeptide(L)'
;AEGIVVTLHPARTRDVRETRIARPTALVVRDVLEPARTLDDAIRLLSDTTLLGSAAFMVVDGQAGTWAVVERSPTRTAVSRGPSPAVVGDLLSGSELADDPQNDRARRTSAATDRLARAAQLVRAPLAGPAALAAALRDRRSADGVARAAGHRGLVDDAAAQHVAIFDPVTLVMWIGRDTDQALRGIDLRHELRGEGDRPAPPADLDPTTGGDGASTEPVLARVRTARADLRAARAALGAGRLAAAHELAMRALTRAPDLPEALEWMARIELARGDRDAARTFAERWLDAGIDAPGSAEELRGALGLSR
;
A
#
# COMPACT_ATOMS: atom_id res chain seq x y z
N ALA A 1 -5.42 -19.51 -19.48
CA ALA A 1 -4.61 -18.92 -18.39
C ALA A 1 -3.19 -19.44 -18.47
N GLU A 2 -2.20 -18.58 -18.69
CA GLU A 2 -0.82 -18.96 -19.05
C GLU A 2 0.19 -18.78 -17.88
N GLY A 3 -0.29 -18.52 -16.67
CA GLY A 3 0.61 -18.22 -15.52
C GLY A 3 1.19 -16.81 -15.54
N ILE A 4 0.54 -15.89 -16.27
CA ILE A 4 0.87 -14.46 -16.23
C ILE A 4 0.16 -13.79 -15.06
N VAL A 5 0.91 -13.08 -14.22
CA VAL A 5 0.38 -12.26 -13.13
C VAL A 5 0.74 -10.81 -13.40
N VAL A 6 -0.24 -9.91 -13.29
CA VAL A 6 -0.04 -8.47 -13.40
C VAL A 6 -0.54 -7.82 -12.10
N THR A 7 0.35 -7.15 -11.38
CA THR A 7 -0.01 -6.25 -10.29
C THR A 7 0.13 -4.80 -10.75
N LEU A 8 -0.71 -3.93 -10.19
CA LEU A 8 -0.85 -2.54 -10.61
C LEU A 8 -0.74 -1.62 -9.40
N HIS A 9 0.18 -0.66 -9.47
CA HIS A 9 0.39 0.36 -8.45
C HIS A 9 0.20 1.75 -9.07
N PRO A 10 -0.94 2.41 -8.85
CA PRO A 10 -1.16 3.77 -9.32
C PRO A 10 -0.07 4.72 -8.79
N ALA A 11 0.49 5.52 -9.67
CA ALA A 11 1.56 6.46 -9.37
C ALA A 11 1.19 7.88 -9.83
N ARG A 12 1.94 8.88 -9.37
CA ARG A 12 1.71 10.27 -9.73
C ARG A 12 2.82 10.78 -10.64
N THR A 13 2.42 11.34 -11.78
CA THR A 13 3.32 12.06 -12.70
C THR A 13 2.70 13.39 -13.12
N ARG A 14 3.52 14.34 -13.59
CA ARG A 14 3.00 15.56 -14.23
C ARG A 14 2.30 15.28 -15.56
N ASP A 15 2.72 14.22 -16.24
CA ASP A 15 2.10 13.78 -17.48
C ASP A 15 0.68 13.27 -17.17
N VAL A 16 -0.30 14.10 -17.52
CA VAL A 16 -1.74 13.83 -17.39
C VAL A 16 -2.38 14.07 -18.76
N ARG A 17 -3.17 13.11 -19.24
CA ARG A 17 -3.93 13.25 -20.50
C ARG A 17 -5.40 13.55 -20.22
N GLU A 18 -6.00 14.32 -21.13
CA GLU A 18 -7.44 14.51 -21.16
C GLU A 18 -8.17 13.18 -21.40
N THR A 19 -9.25 12.99 -20.66
CA THR A 19 -9.96 11.72 -20.45
C THR A 19 -10.63 11.11 -21.68
N ARG A 20 -10.70 11.81 -22.83
CA ARG A 20 -11.52 11.37 -23.97
C ARG A 20 -10.97 10.17 -24.74
N ILE A 21 -9.67 9.86 -24.67
CA ILE A 21 -9.02 8.78 -25.45
C ILE A 21 -8.32 7.76 -24.54
N ALA A 22 -8.14 8.07 -23.26
CA ALA A 22 -7.35 7.26 -22.34
C ALA A 22 -8.16 6.11 -21.73
N ARG A 23 -7.58 4.90 -21.68
CA ARG A 23 -8.24 3.73 -21.09
C ARG A 23 -8.01 3.67 -19.57
N PRO A 24 -9.04 3.38 -18.75
CA PRO A 24 -8.86 3.10 -17.33
C PRO A 24 -7.90 1.95 -17.09
N THR A 25 -6.93 2.13 -16.19
CA THR A 25 -5.81 1.21 -15.98
C THR A 25 -6.24 -0.22 -15.65
N ALA A 26 -7.32 -0.39 -14.88
CA ALA A 26 -7.88 -1.70 -14.57
C ALA A 26 -8.39 -2.46 -15.80
N LEU A 27 -8.97 -1.76 -16.79
CA LEU A 27 -9.41 -2.38 -18.04
C LEU A 27 -8.22 -2.77 -18.91
N VAL A 28 -7.14 -1.99 -18.87
CA VAL A 28 -5.92 -2.33 -19.60
C VAL A 28 -5.29 -3.60 -19.05
N VAL A 29 -5.28 -3.82 -17.73
CA VAL A 29 -4.81 -5.08 -17.15
C VAL A 29 -5.62 -6.27 -17.65
N ARG A 30 -6.95 -6.14 -17.75
CA ARG A 30 -7.80 -7.21 -18.34
C ARG A 30 -7.45 -7.44 -19.81
N ASP A 31 -7.38 -6.38 -20.61
CA ASP A 31 -7.05 -6.45 -22.04
C ASP A 31 -5.63 -7.02 -22.29
N VAL A 32 -4.74 -6.98 -21.29
CA VAL A 32 -3.42 -7.64 -21.30
C VAL A 32 -3.54 -9.11 -20.92
N LEU A 33 -4.22 -9.44 -19.82
CA LEU A 33 -4.32 -10.81 -19.30
C LEU A 33 -5.13 -11.76 -20.19
N GLU A 34 -6.08 -11.25 -20.96
CA GLU A 34 -6.90 -12.05 -21.89
C GLU A 34 -6.07 -12.70 -23.02
N PRO A 35 -5.26 -11.94 -23.80
CA PRO A 35 -4.47 -12.51 -24.89
C PRO A 35 -3.00 -12.82 -24.56
N ALA A 36 -2.41 -12.27 -23.49
CA ALA A 36 -0.98 -12.44 -23.24
C ALA A 36 -0.62 -13.90 -22.93
N ARG A 37 0.40 -14.42 -23.62
CA ARG A 37 0.92 -15.77 -23.40
C ARG A 37 2.32 -15.80 -22.82
N THR A 38 3.02 -14.68 -22.92
CA THR A 38 4.41 -14.52 -22.47
C THR A 38 4.57 -13.17 -21.77
N LEU A 39 5.67 -13.04 -21.01
CA LEU A 39 6.09 -11.75 -20.47
C LEU A 39 6.18 -10.65 -21.54
N ASP A 40 6.74 -10.96 -22.72
CA ASP A 40 6.93 -9.98 -23.79
C ASP A 40 5.61 -9.55 -24.45
N ASP A 41 4.64 -10.47 -24.59
CA ASP A 41 3.28 -10.10 -25.04
C ASP A 41 2.66 -9.08 -24.08
N ALA A 42 2.76 -9.35 -22.78
CA ALA A 42 2.20 -8.48 -21.76
C ALA A 42 2.87 -7.11 -21.74
N ILE A 43 4.20 -7.05 -21.82
CA ILE A 43 4.96 -5.79 -21.90
C ILE A 43 4.56 -4.99 -23.15
N ARG A 44 4.44 -5.65 -24.30
CA ARG A 44 4.03 -5.01 -25.55
C ARG A 44 2.63 -4.42 -25.45
N LEU A 45 1.65 -5.21 -24.99
CA LEU A 45 0.26 -4.76 -24.83
C LEU A 45 0.14 -3.58 -23.84
N LEU A 46 0.91 -3.61 -22.74
CA LEU A 46 0.99 -2.49 -21.79
C LEU A 46 1.64 -1.25 -22.42
N SER A 47 2.64 -1.42 -23.29
CA SER A 47 3.39 -0.34 -23.93
C SER A 47 2.61 0.33 -25.08
N ASP A 48 1.78 -0.43 -25.79
CA ASP A 48 1.02 0.07 -26.95
C ASP A 48 -0.29 0.76 -26.54
N THR A 49 -0.76 0.54 -25.31
CA THR A 49 -2.05 1.08 -24.84
C THR A 49 -1.93 2.49 -24.27
N THR A 50 -2.79 3.41 -24.70
CA THR A 50 -2.90 4.75 -24.08
C THR A 50 -3.58 4.64 -22.70
N LEU A 51 -2.82 4.93 -21.64
CA LEU A 51 -3.30 4.85 -20.25
C LEU A 51 -3.94 6.14 -19.75
N LEU A 52 -4.97 5.98 -18.91
CA LEU A 52 -5.46 7.05 -18.05
C LEU A 52 -4.65 7.09 -16.75
N GLY A 53 -3.96 8.21 -16.52
CA GLY A 53 -3.06 8.37 -15.39
C GLY A 53 -1.77 7.59 -15.54
N SER A 54 -1.12 7.30 -14.41
CA SER A 54 0.22 6.72 -14.37
C SER A 54 0.26 5.59 -13.36
N ALA A 55 1.10 4.59 -13.62
CA ALA A 55 1.23 3.43 -12.75
C ALA A 55 2.52 2.65 -13.00
N ALA A 56 2.96 1.91 -11.99
CA ALA A 56 3.90 0.82 -12.14
C ALA A 56 3.14 -0.51 -12.22
N PHE A 57 3.47 -1.32 -13.23
CA PHE A 57 2.94 -2.66 -13.41
C PHE A 57 4.06 -3.65 -13.17
N MET A 58 3.91 -4.58 -12.23
CA MET A 58 4.79 -5.73 -12.15
C MET A 58 4.14 -6.89 -12.88
N VAL A 59 4.83 -7.40 -13.91
CA VAL A 59 4.39 -8.53 -14.72
C VAL A 59 5.30 -9.71 -14.42
N VAL A 60 4.70 -10.84 -14.04
CA VAL A 60 5.42 -12.09 -13.76
C VAL A 60 4.93 -13.15 -14.74
N ASP A 61 5.87 -13.89 -15.32
CA ASP A 61 5.62 -15.08 -16.12
C ASP A 61 6.09 -16.31 -15.33
N GLY A 62 5.12 -17.06 -14.80
CA GLY A 62 5.38 -18.25 -14.00
C GLY A 62 6.02 -19.39 -14.79
N GLN A 63 5.76 -19.49 -16.10
CA GLN A 63 6.32 -20.57 -16.92
C GLN A 63 7.79 -20.31 -17.24
N ALA A 64 8.12 -19.07 -17.57
CA ALA A 64 9.50 -18.66 -17.83
C ALA A 64 10.31 -18.41 -16.55
N GLY A 65 9.65 -18.22 -15.40
CA GLY A 65 10.31 -17.81 -14.15
C GLY A 65 10.92 -16.42 -14.23
N THR A 66 10.36 -15.56 -15.09
CA THR A 66 10.87 -14.20 -15.35
C THR A 66 9.82 -13.16 -15.01
N TRP A 67 10.26 -11.91 -14.82
CA TRP A 67 9.37 -10.80 -14.52
C TRP A 67 9.94 -9.49 -15.06
N ALA A 68 9.08 -8.46 -15.15
CA ALA A 68 9.45 -7.11 -15.50
C ALA A 68 8.62 -6.08 -14.72
N VAL A 69 9.15 -4.89 -14.49
CA VAL A 69 8.34 -3.71 -14.17
C VAL A 69 8.14 -2.88 -15.44
N VAL A 70 6.90 -2.55 -15.73
CA VAL A 70 6.55 -1.55 -16.75
C VAL A 70 6.01 -0.34 -16.00
N GLU A 71 6.78 0.74 -15.95
CA GLU A 71 6.35 2.02 -15.39
C GLU A 71 5.83 2.90 -16.51
N ARG A 72 4.64 3.46 -16.34
CA ARG A 72 3.95 4.20 -17.39
C ARG A 72 3.34 5.49 -16.89
N SER A 73 3.44 6.50 -17.75
CA SER A 73 2.52 7.64 -17.79
C SER A 73 1.79 7.64 -19.15
N PRO A 74 0.85 8.57 -19.38
CA PRO A 74 0.11 8.60 -20.65
C PRO A 74 0.98 8.68 -21.91
N THR A 75 2.18 9.27 -21.83
CA THR A 75 3.10 9.45 -22.96
C THR A 75 4.46 8.77 -22.81
N ARG A 76 4.85 8.35 -21.59
CA ARG A 76 6.16 7.75 -21.32
C ARG A 76 6.01 6.31 -20.82
N THR A 77 7.03 5.51 -21.11
CA THR A 77 7.14 4.12 -20.68
C THR A 77 8.58 3.85 -20.31
N ALA A 78 8.82 3.29 -19.13
CA ALA A 78 10.09 2.70 -18.75
C ALA A 78 9.86 1.21 -18.46
N VAL A 79 10.69 0.34 -19.05
CA VAL A 79 10.65 -1.10 -18.80
C VAL A 79 11.94 -1.50 -18.13
N SER A 80 11.85 -2.13 -16.96
CA SER A 80 12.98 -2.74 -16.29
C SER A 80 12.78 -4.25 -16.18
N ARG A 81 13.79 -5.00 -16.59
CA ARG A 81 13.95 -6.43 -16.31
C ARG A 81 15.15 -6.51 -15.36
N GLY A 82 14.99 -7.13 -14.20
CA GLY A 82 16.01 -7.07 -13.15
C GLY A 82 16.13 -8.36 -12.35
N PRO A 83 17.18 -8.49 -11.52
CA PRO A 83 17.32 -9.64 -10.64
C PRO A 83 16.27 -9.59 -9.52
N SER A 84 15.81 -10.78 -9.13
CA SER A 84 14.93 -11.01 -7.98
C SER A 84 15.65 -10.71 -6.66
N PRO A 85 14.95 -10.23 -5.62
CA PRO A 85 13.52 -9.93 -5.57
C PRO A 85 13.23 -8.45 -5.82
N ALA A 86 12.21 -8.18 -6.64
CA ALA A 86 11.70 -6.84 -6.85
C ALA A 86 10.57 -6.50 -5.89
N VAL A 87 10.63 -5.28 -5.38
CA VAL A 87 9.55 -4.64 -4.65
C VAL A 87 9.10 -3.45 -5.48
N VAL A 88 7.82 -3.45 -5.82
CA VAL A 88 7.20 -2.42 -6.65
C VAL A 88 6.08 -1.76 -5.84
N GLY A 89 5.92 -0.45 -6.03
CA GLY A 89 4.82 0.29 -5.42
C GLY A 89 4.51 1.57 -6.19
N ASP A 90 3.99 2.56 -5.49
CA ASP A 90 3.50 3.83 -6.03
C ASP A 90 4.60 4.88 -6.28
N LEU A 91 5.88 4.50 -6.17
CA LEU A 91 7.05 5.33 -6.47
C LEU A 91 7.81 4.79 -7.69
N LEU A 92 7.93 5.62 -8.72
CA LEU A 92 8.54 5.28 -10.01
C LEU A 92 10.06 5.40 -9.97
N SER A 93 10.76 4.44 -10.54
CA SER A 93 12.22 4.26 -10.48
C SER A 93 12.89 4.18 -11.86
N GLY A 94 12.11 3.99 -12.93
CA GLY A 94 12.61 3.95 -14.30
C GLY A 94 13.10 5.32 -14.76
N SER A 95 14.16 5.34 -15.58
CA SER A 95 14.86 6.57 -16.01
C SER A 95 13.94 7.65 -16.59
N GLU A 96 12.87 7.26 -17.29
CA GLU A 96 11.92 8.19 -17.92
C GLU A 96 10.98 8.90 -16.91
N LEU A 97 10.84 8.36 -15.70
CA LEU A 97 9.80 8.72 -14.73
C LEU A 97 10.32 8.99 -13.32
N ALA A 98 11.55 8.56 -13.00
CA ALA A 98 12.16 8.69 -11.68
C ALA A 98 12.19 10.14 -11.20
N ASP A 99 12.63 11.06 -12.08
CA ASP A 99 12.79 12.49 -11.80
C ASP A 99 11.50 13.30 -12.07
N ASP A 100 10.34 12.65 -12.25
CA ASP A 100 9.08 13.37 -12.41
C ASP A 100 8.76 14.14 -11.11
N PRO A 101 8.44 15.45 -11.17
CA PRO A 101 8.27 16.23 -9.96
C PRO A 101 7.07 15.83 -9.08
N GLN A 102 6.06 15.13 -9.63
CA GLN A 102 4.99 14.55 -8.82
C GLN A 102 5.43 13.25 -8.13
N ASN A 103 6.30 12.47 -8.76
CA ASN A 103 6.94 11.30 -8.16
C ASN A 103 7.84 11.75 -7.00
N ASP A 104 8.66 12.77 -7.21
CA ASP A 104 9.45 13.44 -6.18
C ASP A 104 8.62 13.97 -5.01
N ARG A 105 7.47 14.60 -5.30
CA ARG A 105 6.54 15.03 -4.27
C ARG A 105 6.00 13.82 -3.49
N ALA A 106 5.64 12.73 -4.16
CA ALA A 106 5.17 11.52 -3.49
C ALA A 106 6.23 10.94 -2.54
N ARG A 107 7.51 10.89 -2.97
CA ARG A 107 8.65 10.46 -2.13
C ARG A 107 8.79 11.28 -0.85
N ARG A 108 8.58 12.59 -0.92
CA ARG A 108 8.72 13.51 0.22
C ARG A 108 7.50 13.58 1.13
N THR A 109 6.31 13.24 0.64
CA THR A 109 5.06 13.54 1.36
C THR A 109 4.29 12.30 1.80
N SER A 110 4.61 11.13 1.25
CA SER A 110 3.98 9.86 1.60
C SER A 110 4.93 8.95 2.38
N ALA A 111 4.37 7.98 3.10
CA ALA A 111 5.13 6.91 3.74
C ALA A 111 5.49 5.75 2.78
N ALA A 112 5.32 5.92 1.46
CA ALA A 112 5.63 4.89 0.48
C ALA A 112 7.11 4.48 0.51
N THR A 113 8.01 5.45 0.74
CA THR A 113 9.45 5.19 0.88
C THR A 113 9.73 4.20 2.01
N ASP A 114 9.10 4.37 3.18
CA ASP A 114 9.27 3.47 4.33
C ASP A 114 8.74 2.06 4.02
N ARG A 115 7.55 1.97 3.40
CA ARG A 115 6.95 0.69 3.01
C ARG A 115 7.85 -0.08 2.05
N LEU A 116 8.33 0.58 1.00
CA LEU A 116 9.17 -0.04 -0.02
C LEU A 116 10.53 -0.45 0.56
N ALA A 117 11.13 0.39 1.40
CA ALA A 117 12.38 0.07 2.08
C ALA A 117 12.23 -1.18 2.97
N ARG A 118 11.15 -1.24 3.77
CA ARG A 118 10.90 -2.41 4.63
C ARG A 118 10.61 -3.67 3.82
N ALA A 119 9.74 -3.59 2.81
CA ALA A 119 9.43 -4.71 1.94
C ALA A 119 10.72 -5.24 1.28
N ALA A 120 11.58 -4.36 0.76
CA ALA A 120 12.85 -4.74 0.14
C ALA A 120 13.79 -5.47 1.10
N GLN A 121 13.82 -5.09 2.38
CA GLN A 121 14.58 -5.82 3.39
C GLN A 121 14.01 -7.21 3.67
N LEU A 122 12.68 -7.33 3.78
CA LEU A 122 12.01 -8.60 4.09
C LEU A 122 12.20 -9.64 3.00
N VAL A 123 12.24 -9.21 1.74
CA VAL A 123 12.43 -10.13 0.61
C VAL A 123 13.89 -10.29 0.20
N ARG A 124 14.85 -9.57 0.80
CA ARG A 124 16.26 -9.54 0.36
C ARG A 124 16.89 -10.92 0.18
N ALA A 125 16.47 -11.89 0.99
CA ALA A 125 16.80 -13.30 0.83
C ALA A 125 15.55 -14.08 0.37
N PRO A 126 15.72 -15.17 -0.40
CA PRO A 126 14.61 -16.04 -0.79
C PRO A 126 13.78 -16.47 0.42
N LEU A 127 12.48 -16.24 0.35
CA LEU A 127 11.55 -16.68 1.38
C LEU A 127 11.34 -18.19 1.28
N ALA A 128 11.13 -18.84 2.43
CA ALA A 128 10.97 -20.30 2.50
C ALA A 128 9.69 -20.84 1.82
N GLY A 129 8.74 -19.95 1.49
CA GLY A 129 7.49 -20.30 0.80
C GLY A 129 6.38 -19.29 1.05
N PRO A 130 5.14 -19.60 0.61
CA PRO A 130 3.98 -18.71 0.71
C PRO A 130 3.65 -18.26 2.14
N ALA A 131 3.83 -19.15 3.13
CA ALA A 131 3.62 -18.81 4.54
C ALA A 131 4.60 -17.74 5.04
N ALA A 132 5.88 -17.81 4.63
CA ALA A 132 6.88 -16.80 4.97
C ALA A 132 6.58 -15.46 4.28
N LEU A 133 6.06 -15.48 3.05
CA LEU A 133 5.58 -14.27 2.37
C LEU A 133 4.35 -13.67 3.05
N ALA A 134 3.40 -14.50 3.49
CA ALA A 134 2.25 -14.04 4.27
C ALA A 134 2.69 -13.36 5.57
N ALA A 135 3.67 -13.93 6.29
CA ALA A 135 4.25 -13.31 7.49
C ALA A 135 4.97 -11.98 7.18
N ALA A 136 5.73 -11.92 6.07
CA ALA A 136 6.41 -10.69 5.64
C ALA A 136 5.41 -9.56 5.32
N LEU A 137 4.28 -9.88 4.69
CA LEU A 137 3.22 -8.90 4.44
C LEU A 137 2.61 -8.36 5.73
N ARG A 138 2.63 -9.13 6.83
CA ARG A 138 2.18 -8.68 8.17
C ARG A 138 3.25 -8.02 9.02
N ASP A 139 4.46 -7.84 8.52
CA ASP A 139 5.51 -7.25 9.35
C ASP A 139 5.16 -5.79 9.70
N ARG A 140 5.21 -5.51 11.01
CA ARG A 140 4.82 -4.22 11.58
C ARG A 140 6.01 -3.36 11.99
N ARG A 141 7.17 -3.55 11.36
CA ARG A 141 8.41 -2.82 11.71
C ARG A 141 8.78 -1.84 10.61
N SER A 142 9.48 -0.77 10.97
CA SER A 142 10.16 0.09 9.99
C SER A 142 11.40 -0.60 9.42
N ALA A 143 12.02 0.04 8.43
CA ALA A 143 13.31 -0.39 7.88
C ALA A 143 14.42 -0.50 8.94
N ASP A 144 14.35 0.28 10.02
CA ASP A 144 15.31 0.21 11.13
C ASP A 144 14.95 -0.86 12.18
N GLY A 145 13.92 -1.67 11.93
CA GLY A 145 13.46 -2.73 12.83
C GLY A 145 12.58 -2.25 13.99
N VAL A 146 12.26 -0.95 14.05
CA VAL A 146 11.40 -0.37 15.10
C VAL A 146 9.95 -0.78 14.88
N ALA A 147 9.31 -1.36 15.90
CA ALA A 147 7.90 -1.70 15.85
C ALA A 147 7.03 -0.45 15.68
N ARG A 148 6.00 -0.54 14.83
CA ARG A 148 5.04 0.53 14.57
C ARG A 148 3.63 0.15 15.00
N ALA A 149 2.88 1.16 15.43
CA ALA A 149 1.47 1.01 15.74
C ALA A 149 0.69 0.52 14.51
N ALA A 150 -0.38 -0.24 14.76
CA ALA A 150 -1.24 -0.70 13.69
C ALA A 150 -1.87 0.49 12.97
N GLY A 151 -1.93 0.43 11.64
CA GLY A 151 -2.44 1.54 10.85
C GLY A 151 -1.42 2.64 10.54
N HIS A 152 -0.17 2.53 11.00
CA HIS A 152 0.91 3.40 10.56
C HIS A 152 1.10 3.23 9.04
N ARG A 153 1.05 4.32 8.26
CA ARG A 153 1.05 4.28 6.78
C ARG A 153 2.36 3.80 6.14
N GLY A 154 3.43 3.78 6.93
CA GLY A 154 4.74 3.21 6.56
C GLY A 154 4.85 1.69 6.70
N LEU A 155 3.80 1.00 7.16
CA LEU A 155 3.75 -0.46 7.21
C LEU A 155 3.52 -1.05 5.81
N VAL A 156 4.13 -2.21 5.52
CA VAL A 156 3.92 -2.93 4.25
C VAL A 156 2.43 -3.13 3.97
N ASP A 157 1.69 -3.50 5.02
CA ASP A 157 0.25 -3.67 5.02
C ASP A 157 -0.39 -2.68 6.00
N ASP A 158 -0.81 -1.53 5.46
CA ASP A 158 -1.52 -0.51 6.23
C ASP A 158 -3.05 -0.74 6.19
N ALA A 159 -3.79 -0.20 7.16
CA ALA A 159 -5.26 -0.34 7.24
C ALA A 159 -6.08 0.22 6.06
N ALA A 160 -5.43 0.80 5.04
CA ALA A 160 -6.04 1.16 3.77
C ALA A 160 -6.14 -0.05 2.82
N ALA A 161 -5.29 -1.07 2.98
CA ALA A 161 -5.37 -2.31 2.23
C ALA A 161 -6.74 -2.96 2.45
N GLN A 162 -7.43 -3.27 1.36
CA GLN A 162 -8.73 -3.95 1.38
C GLN A 162 -8.57 -5.45 1.17
N HIS A 163 -7.49 -5.86 0.50
CA HIS A 163 -7.22 -7.25 0.17
C HIS A 163 -5.72 -7.48 0.19
N VAL A 164 -5.34 -8.70 0.58
CA VAL A 164 -3.98 -9.20 0.41
C VAL A 164 -4.08 -10.48 -0.40
N ALA A 165 -3.26 -10.58 -1.44
CA ALA A 165 -3.20 -11.74 -2.31
C ALA A 165 -1.75 -12.19 -2.51
N ILE A 166 -1.55 -13.50 -2.54
CA ILE A 166 -0.30 -14.16 -2.90
C ILE A 166 -0.60 -15.05 -4.10
N PHE A 167 0.25 -15.00 -5.11
CA PHE A 167 0.13 -15.82 -6.31
C PHE A 167 1.34 -16.73 -6.41
N ASP A 168 1.10 -18.02 -6.66
CA ASP A 168 2.07 -18.92 -7.24
C ASP A 168 1.69 -19.14 -8.71
N PRO A 169 2.33 -18.42 -9.65
CA PRO A 169 2.00 -18.51 -11.07
C PRO A 169 2.51 -19.79 -11.73
N VAL A 170 3.45 -20.51 -11.10
CA VAL A 170 3.98 -21.79 -11.61
C VAL A 170 2.94 -22.88 -11.37
N THR A 171 2.43 -22.95 -10.14
CA THR A 171 1.45 -23.97 -9.76
C THR A 171 0.00 -23.52 -9.95
N LEU A 172 -0.23 -22.27 -10.41
CA LEU A 172 -1.55 -21.67 -10.60
C LEU A 172 -2.39 -21.75 -9.33
N VAL A 173 -1.83 -21.21 -8.25
CA VAL A 173 -2.48 -21.14 -6.95
C VAL A 173 -2.53 -19.67 -6.50
N MET A 174 -3.62 -19.29 -5.86
CA MET A 174 -3.77 -17.99 -5.22
C MET A 174 -4.19 -18.16 -3.78
N TRP A 175 -3.64 -17.33 -2.89
CA TRP A 175 -4.18 -17.14 -1.55
C TRP A 175 -4.71 -15.72 -1.43
N ILE A 176 -5.94 -15.53 -0.96
CA ILE A 176 -6.55 -14.20 -0.82
C ILE A 176 -7.25 -14.02 0.53
N GLY A 177 -7.00 -12.87 1.17
CA GLY A 177 -7.67 -12.44 2.37
C GLY A 177 -8.44 -11.14 2.13
N ARG A 178 -9.62 -11.01 2.74
CA ARG A 178 -10.39 -9.75 2.77
C ARG A 178 -9.85 -8.74 3.76
N ASP A 179 -8.98 -9.17 4.66
CA ASP A 179 -8.41 -8.33 5.70
C ASP A 179 -7.11 -8.95 6.23
N THR A 180 -6.40 -8.15 7.00
CA THR A 180 -5.06 -8.49 7.43
C THR A 180 -5.00 -9.50 8.57
N ASP A 181 -6.08 -9.56 9.33
CA ASP A 181 -6.16 -10.39 10.52
C ASP A 181 -6.90 -11.71 10.21
N GLN A 182 -7.13 -11.99 8.92
CA GLN A 182 -7.75 -13.23 8.44
C GLN A 182 -6.71 -14.11 7.76
N ALA A 183 -6.91 -15.42 7.91
CA ALA A 183 -6.22 -16.41 7.11
C ALA A 183 -6.46 -16.13 5.61
N LEU A 184 -5.42 -16.30 4.79
CA LEU A 184 -5.51 -16.18 3.35
C LEU A 184 -6.06 -17.48 2.79
N ARG A 185 -7.20 -17.40 2.09
CA ARG A 185 -7.91 -18.55 1.56
C ARG A 185 -7.27 -19.07 0.30
N GLY A 186 -6.93 -20.35 0.28
CA GLY A 186 -6.36 -21.03 -0.88
C GLY A 186 -7.38 -21.21 -2.02
N ILE A 187 -6.95 -20.93 -3.25
CA ILE A 187 -7.74 -21.07 -4.47
C ILE A 187 -6.89 -21.80 -5.52
N ASP A 188 -7.48 -22.84 -6.10
CA ASP A 188 -6.92 -23.60 -7.21
C ASP A 188 -7.29 -22.96 -8.55
N LEU A 189 -6.39 -22.16 -9.11
CA LEU A 189 -6.67 -21.45 -10.37
C LEU A 189 -6.66 -22.40 -11.58
N ARG A 190 -6.15 -23.63 -11.47
CA ARG A 190 -6.23 -24.60 -12.58
C ARG A 190 -7.68 -25.02 -12.76
N HIS A 191 -8.35 -25.36 -11.66
CA HIS A 191 -9.77 -25.65 -11.70
C HIS A 191 -10.58 -24.41 -12.12
N GLU A 192 -10.38 -23.28 -11.45
CA GLU A 192 -11.22 -22.07 -11.66
C GLU A 192 -11.05 -21.44 -13.05
N LEU A 193 -9.83 -21.46 -13.63
CA LEU A 193 -9.55 -20.77 -14.90
C LEU A 193 -9.43 -21.70 -16.10
N ARG A 194 -9.19 -23.01 -15.89
CA ARG A 194 -8.99 -23.98 -16.97
C ARG A 194 -9.96 -25.16 -16.91
N GLY A 195 -10.74 -25.32 -15.84
CA GLY A 195 -11.62 -26.46 -15.66
C GLY A 195 -10.88 -27.79 -15.48
N GLU A 196 -9.63 -27.75 -14.99
CA GLU A 196 -8.85 -28.96 -14.73
C GLU A 196 -9.43 -29.72 -13.51
N GLY A 197 -9.63 -31.03 -13.66
CA GLY A 197 -10.12 -31.94 -12.61
C GLY A 197 -11.64 -31.87 -12.34
N ASP A 198 -12.17 -32.91 -11.68
CA ASP A 198 -13.61 -33.05 -11.38
C ASP A 198 -14.10 -32.12 -10.25
N ARG A 199 -13.18 -31.62 -9.41
CA ARG A 199 -13.46 -30.74 -8.26
C ARG A 199 -12.24 -29.88 -7.94
N PRO A 200 -12.41 -28.68 -7.34
CA PRO A 200 -11.29 -27.84 -6.94
C PRO A 200 -10.42 -28.53 -5.88
N ALA A 201 -9.10 -28.40 -6.00
CA ALA A 201 -8.12 -28.91 -5.05
C ALA A 201 -7.24 -27.77 -4.48
N PRO A 202 -7.83 -26.83 -3.71
CA PRO A 202 -7.09 -25.69 -3.19
C PRO A 202 -5.99 -26.15 -2.21
N PRO A 203 -4.88 -25.40 -2.11
CA PRO A 203 -3.90 -25.61 -1.05
C PRO A 203 -4.51 -25.32 0.33
N ALA A 204 -3.77 -25.64 1.39
CA ALA A 204 -4.13 -25.18 2.72
C ALA A 204 -4.16 -23.63 2.79
N ASP A 205 -5.10 -23.10 3.56
CA ASP A 205 -5.16 -21.69 3.91
C ASP A 205 -3.87 -21.28 4.66
N LEU A 206 -3.42 -20.05 4.44
CA LEU A 206 -2.26 -19.51 5.13
C LEU A 206 -2.72 -18.69 6.32
N ASP A 207 -2.37 -19.12 7.53
CA ASP A 207 -2.52 -18.29 8.71
C ASP A 207 -1.26 -17.41 8.87
N PRO A 208 -1.35 -16.09 8.65
CA PRO A 208 -0.20 -15.22 8.79
C PRO A 208 0.17 -14.95 10.26
N THR A 209 -0.67 -15.36 11.23
CA THR A 209 -0.46 -15.13 12.67
C THR A 209 0.39 -16.21 13.34
N THR A 210 0.58 -17.37 12.71
CA THR A 210 1.38 -18.48 13.25
C THR A 210 2.90 -18.22 13.38
N GLY A 211 3.36 -16.98 13.12
CA GLY A 211 4.78 -16.58 13.19
C GLY A 211 5.10 -15.31 13.99
N GLY A 212 4.14 -14.71 14.71
CA GLY A 212 4.38 -13.49 15.50
C GLY A 212 3.31 -13.25 16.55
N ASP A 213 3.74 -12.78 17.72
CA ASP A 213 2.96 -12.63 18.96
C ASP A 213 1.46 -12.39 18.75
N GLY A 214 0.70 -13.42 19.13
CA GLY A 214 -0.75 -13.47 18.96
C GLY A 214 -1.47 -12.40 19.77
N ALA A 215 -2.36 -11.68 19.10
CA ALA A 215 -3.52 -11.06 19.72
C ALA A 215 -4.58 -10.74 18.64
N SER A 216 -5.68 -11.48 18.64
CA SER A 216 -6.89 -11.19 17.85
C SER A 216 -8.11 -11.21 18.76
N THR A 217 -8.90 -10.12 18.81
CA THR A 217 -10.37 -10.19 19.10
C THR A 217 -11.20 -8.93 18.78
N GLU A 218 -10.62 -7.90 18.16
CA GLU A 218 -11.28 -7.06 17.17
C GLU A 218 -10.17 -6.77 16.15
N PRO A 219 -10.37 -6.95 14.82
CA PRO A 219 -9.26 -6.78 13.90
C PRO A 219 -8.67 -5.40 14.14
N VAL A 220 -7.40 -5.32 14.55
CA VAL A 220 -6.80 -4.06 15.00
C VAL A 220 -6.97 -3.02 13.88
N LEU A 221 -6.95 -3.48 12.63
CA LEU A 221 -7.19 -2.64 11.46
C LEU A 221 -8.66 -2.24 11.26
N ALA A 222 -9.65 -3.01 11.71
CA ALA A 222 -11.05 -2.58 11.72
C ALA A 222 -11.25 -1.36 12.64
N ARG A 223 -10.65 -1.39 13.84
CA ARG A 223 -10.64 -0.23 14.74
C ARG A 223 -9.94 0.97 14.11
N VAL A 224 -8.78 0.76 13.47
CA VAL A 224 -8.08 1.82 12.73
C VAL A 224 -8.94 2.39 11.60
N ARG A 225 -9.65 1.57 10.83
CA ARG A 225 -10.52 2.04 9.74
C ARG A 225 -11.66 2.91 10.27
N THR A 226 -12.28 2.50 11.37
CA THR A 226 -13.30 3.30 12.06
C THR A 226 -12.70 4.61 12.60
N ALA A 227 -11.53 4.55 13.23
CA ALA A 227 -10.83 5.75 13.72
C ALA A 227 -10.51 6.73 12.57
N ARG A 228 -10.05 6.23 11.41
CA ARG A 228 -9.83 7.05 10.21
C ARG A 228 -11.13 7.66 9.66
N ALA A 229 -12.27 6.97 9.80
CA ALA A 229 -13.57 7.54 9.44
C ALA A 229 -13.96 8.72 10.34
N ASP A 230 -13.75 8.60 11.66
CA ASP A 230 -13.93 9.70 12.60
C ASP A 230 -12.97 10.86 12.31
N LEU A 231 -11.70 10.58 11.98
CA LEU A 231 -10.73 11.63 11.63
C LEU A 231 -11.12 12.38 10.35
N ARG A 232 -11.67 11.69 9.33
CA ARG A 232 -12.21 12.37 8.15
C ARG A 232 -13.34 13.34 8.54
N ALA A 233 -14.24 12.92 9.43
CA ALA A 233 -15.30 13.79 9.93
C ALA A 233 -14.75 14.95 10.80
N ALA A 234 -13.73 14.69 11.62
CA ALA A 234 -13.05 15.70 12.43
C ALA A 234 -12.41 16.79 11.56
N ARG A 235 -11.71 16.38 10.50
CA ARG A 235 -11.10 17.30 9.52
C ARG A 235 -12.14 18.15 8.80
N ALA A 236 -13.27 17.55 8.41
CA ALA A 236 -14.37 18.29 7.81
C ALA A 236 -15.00 19.30 8.80
N ALA A 237 -15.13 18.92 10.08
CA ALA A 237 -15.60 19.82 11.13
C ALA A 237 -14.64 20.99 11.39
N LEU A 238 -13.33 20.72 11.43
CA LEU A 238 -12.29 21.73 11.58
C LEU A 238 -12.31 22.71 10.39
N GLY A 239 -12.39 22.21 9.16
CA GLY A 239 -12.50 23.05 7.96
C GLY A 239 -13.77 23.92 7.93
N ALA A 240 -14.83 23.48 8.61
CA ALA A 240 -16.07 24.24 8.79
C ALA A 240 -16.05 25.16 10.04
N GLY A 241 -14.92 25.29 10.73
CA GLY A 241 -14.80 26.11 11.96
C GLY A 241 -15.49 25.53 13.19
N ARG A 242 -15.99 24.29 13.15
CA ARG A 242 -16.70 23.64 14.27
C ARG A 242 -15.72 22.95 15.22
N LEU A 243 -14.92 23.75 15.93
CA LEU A 243 -13.80 23.28 16.77
C LEU A 243 -14.18 22.24 17.83
N ALA A 244 -15.32 22.42 18.51
CA ALA A 244 -15.79 21.46 19.52
C ALA A 244 -16.10 20.09 18.91
N ALA A 245 -16.80 20.07 17.77
CA ALA A 245 -17.11 18.83 17.06
C ALA A 245 -15.85 18.18 16.48
N ALA A 246 -14.90 18.97 15.97
CA ALA A 246 -13.62 18.46 15.49
C ALA A 246 -12.85 17.74 16.60
N HIS A 247 -12.74 18.37 17.77
CA HIS A 247 -12.10 17.78 18.95
C HIS A 247 -12.77 16.48 19.39
N GLU A 248 -14.10 16.46 19.54
CA GLU A 248 -14.84 15.27 19.97
C GLU A 248 -14.61 14.09 19.00
N LEU A 249 -14.69 14.35 17.69
CA LEU A 249 -14.47 13.33 16.66
C LEU A 249 -13.02 12.81 16.65
N ALA A 250 -12.03 13.71 16.84
CA ALA A 250 -10.64 13.30 16.93
C ALA A 250 -10.32 12.54 18.23
N MET A 251 -10.93 12.90 19.37
CA MET A 251 -10.82 12.17 20.63
C MET A 251 -11.44 10.77 20.52
N ARG A 252 -12.57 10.66 19.83
CA ARG A 252 -13.19 9.37 19.47
C ARG A 252 -12.27 8.49 18.63
N ALA A 253 -11.50 9.08 17.71
CA ALA A 253 -10.51 8.33 16.94
C ALA A 253 -9.35 7.83 17.83
N LEU A 254 -8.81 8.70 18.69
CA LEU A 254 -7.76 8.33 19.65
C LEU A 254 -8.21 7.29 20.66
N THR A 255 -9.46 7.33 21.10
CA THR A 255 -10.02 6.30 22.00
C THR A 255 -9.99 4.91 21.34
N ARG A 256 -10.19 4.84 20.01
CA ARG A 256 -10.18 3.58 19.25
C ARG A 256 -8.77 3.13 18.87
N ALA A 257 -7.90 4.07 18.56
CA ALA A 257 -6.52 3.83 18.14
C ALA A 257 -5.59 4.87 18.80
N PRO A 258 -5.17 4.64 20.06
CA PRO A 258 -4.45 5.63 20.88
C PRO A 258 -3.11 6.08 20.31
N ASP A 259 -2.47 5.18 19.55
CA ASP A 259 -1.12 5.35 19.00
C ASP A 259 -1.14 5.58 17.48
N LEU A 260 -2.31 5.86 16.89
CA LEU A 260 -2.40 6.15 15.46
C LEU A 260 -1.78 7.51 15.17
N PRO A 261 -0.67 7.60 14.39
CA PRO A 261 0.03 8.87 14.21
C PRO A 261 -0.85 9.96 13.58
N GLU A 262 -1.63 9.63 12.56
CA GLU A 262 -2.59 10.58 11.97
C GLU A 262 -3.56 11.16 13.01
N ALA A 263 -4.02 10.37 13.99
CA ALA A 263 -4.93 10.86 15.02
C ALA A 263 -4.24 11.86 15.97
N LEU A 264 -3.00 11.55 16.36
CA LEU A 264 -2.17 12.40 17.22
C LEU A 264 -1.84 13.73 16.51
N GLU A 265 -1.46 13.68 15.23
CA GLU A 265 -1.18 14.86 14.41
C GLU A 265 -2.40 15.79 14.33
N TRP A 266 -3.57 15.24 14.00
CA TRP A 266 -4.79 16.04 13.87
C TRP A 266 -5.27 16.58 15.21
N MET A 267 -5.09 15.83 16.30
CA MET A 267 -5.40 16.33 17.62
C MET A 267 -4.51 17.53 17.98
N ALA A 268 -3.19 17.45 17.72
CA ALA A 268 -2.29 18.57 17.93
C ALA A 268 -2.72 19.83 17.15
N ARG A 269 -3.12 19.66 15.89
CA ARG A 269 -3.66 20.75 15.07
C ARG A 269 -4.97 21.34 15.61
N ILE A 270 -5.88 20.48 16.07
CA ILE A 270 -7.17 20.91 16.62
C ILE A 270 -6.97 21.69 17.93
N GLU A 271 -6.10 21.22 18.83
CA GLU A 271 -5.79 21.94 20.08
C GLU A 271 -5.12 23.27 19.81
N LEU A 272 -4.21 23.33 18.83
CA LEU A 272 -3.61 24.59 18.41
C LEU A 272 -4.69 25.58 17.90
N ALA A 273 -5.66 25.11 17.11
CA ALA A 273 -6.77 25.91 16.62
C ALA A 273 -7.74 26.35 17.75
N ARG A 274 -7.83 25.58 18.84
CA ARG A 274 -8.58 25.91 20.05
C ARG A 274 -7.83 26.88 20.98
N GLY A 275 -6.55 27.13 20.71
CA GLY A 275 -5.69 27.99 21.52
C GLY A 275 -4.98 27.27 22.67
N ASP A 276 -5.13 25.95 22.80
CA ASP A 276 -4.46 25.14 23.82
C ASP A 276 -3.10 24.63 23.30
N ARG A 277 -2.06 25.46 23.46
CA ARG A 277 -0.73 25.16 22.94
C ARG A 277 -0.03 24.03 23.70
N ASP A 278 -0.33 23.85 24.98
CA ASP A 278 0.31 22.84 25.83
C ASP A 278 -0.24 21.45 25.50
N ALA A 279 -1.56 21.33 25.34
CA ALA A 279 -2.17 20.10 24.83
C ALA A 279 -1.68 19.80 23.41
N ALA A 280 -1.62 20.81 22.53
CA ALA A 280 -1.11 20.63 21.17
C ALA A 280 0.33 20.09 21.15
N ARG A 281 1.22 20.62 22.00
CA ARG A 281 2.60 20.13 22.15
C ARG A 281 2.63 18.68 22.61
N THR A 282 1.84 18.33 23.62
CA THR A 282 1.78 16.95 24.16
C THR A 282 1.40 15.94 23.07
N PHE A 283 0.39 16.25 22.25
CA PHE A 283 0.00 15.36 21.14
C PHE A 283 1.05 15.32 20.03
N ALA A 284 1.71 16.43 19.73
CA ALA A 284 2.76 16.48 18.72
C ALA A 284 4.01 15.67 19.14
N GLU A 285 4.41 15.70 20.42
CA GLU A 285 5.49 14.87 20.94
C GLU A 285 5.16 13.38 20.82
N ARG A 286 3.96 12.97 21.26
CA ARG A 286 3.49 11.59 21.09
C ARG A 286 3.45 11.16 19.63
N TRP A 287 3.08 12.07 18.73
CA TRP A 287 3.05 11.80 17.29
C TRP A 287 4.46 11.57 16.73
N LEU A 288 5.46 12.35 17.17
CA LEU A 288 6.86 12.15 16.81
C LEU A 288 7.38 10.80 17.31
N ASP A 289 7.02 10.42 18.55
CA ASP A 289 7.42 9.15 19.16
C ASP A 289 6.77 7.94 18.48
N ALA A 290 5.50 8.05 18.06
CA ALA A 290 4.82 7.03 17.27
C ALA A 290 5.41 6.89 15.84
N GLY A 291 6.19 7.91 15.44
CA GLY A 291 6.84 8.06 14.17
C GLY A 291 5.90 8.58 13.08
N ILE A 292 6.46 9.46 12.25
CA ILE A 292 5.69 10.22 11.25
C ILE A 292 5.23 9.30 10.12
N ASP A 293 3.92 9.25 9.87
CA ASP A 293 3.30 8.47 8.79
C ASP A 293 2.81 9.33 7.60
N ALA A 294 3.00 10.65 7.70
CA ALA A 294 2.74 11.64 6.65
C ALA A 294 3.82 12.74 6.68
N PRO A 295 5.01 12.51 6.10
CA PRO A 295 6.14 13.44 6.23
C PRO A 295 5.87 14.86 5.74
N GLY A 296 4.97 15.02 4.76
CA GLY A 296 4.64 16.32 4.18
C GLY A 296 3.94 17.30 5.12
N SER A 297 3.27 16.84 6.18
CA SER A 297 2.62 17.71 7.17
C SER A 297 3.53 18.07 8.35
N ALA A 298 4.72 17.46 8.42
CA ALA A 298 5.53 17.50 9.62
C ALA A 298 6.27 18.82 9.84
N GLU A 299 6.75 19.44 8.76
CA GLU A 299 7.45 20.72 8.87
C GLU A 299 6.52 21.83 9.36
N GLU A 300 5.28 21.85 8.90
CA GLU A 300 4.27 22.84 9.28
C GLU A 300 3.94 22.75 10.77
N LEU A 301 3.65 21.55 11.27
CA LEU A 301 3.28 21.35 12.68
C LEU A 301 4.47 21.63 13.63
N ARG A 302 5.68 21.19 13.26
CA ARG A 302 6.90 21.50 14.03
C ARG A 302 7.13 23.01 14.11
N GLY A 303 7.03 23.72 12.98
CA GLY A 303 7.20 25.16 12.92
C GLY A 303 6.17 25.91 13.77
N ALA A 304 4.91 25.48 13.74
CA ALA A 304 3.84 26.09 14.52
C ALA A 304 4.01 25.91 16.04
N LEU A 305 4.64 24.81 16.49
CA LEU A 305 4.82 24.46 17.90
C LEU A 305 6.23 24.75 18.46
N GLY A 306 7.17 25.15 17.60
CA GLY A 306 8.57 25.40 17.98
C GLY A 306 9.33 24.13 18.34
N LEU A 307 8.95 22.99 17.76
CA LEU A 307 9.61 21.70 17.99
C LEU A 307 10.89 21.61 17.15
N SER A 308 11.96 21.03 17.70
CA SER A 308 13.19 20.78 16.96
C SER A 308 12.96 19.80 15.81
N ARG A 309 13.79 19.89 14.77
CA ARG A 309 13.77 18.95 13.63
C ARG A 309 14.09 17.53 14.08
#